data_AF-A0A7K9LU25-F1
#
_entry.id   AF-A0A7K9LU25-F1
#
_cell.length_a   1.000
_cell.length_b   1.000
_cell.length_c   1.000
_cell.angle_alpha   90.00
_cell.angle_beta   90.00
_cell.angle_gamma   90.00
#
_symmetry.space_group_name_H-M   'P 1'
#
loop_
_entity.id
_entity.type
_entity.pdbx_description
1 polymer ?
#
loop_
_entity_poly.entity_id
_entity_poly.type
_entity_poly.pdbx_seq_one_letter_code
_entity_poly.pdbx_strand_id
1 'polypeptide(L)' 'GKRLPPSVYLLAPPPEEISGPRPTLSLTCLVRGFYPEHLDLHWQKNQETLGAPTSGASSDLTS' A
#
# COMPACT_ATOMS: atom_id res chain seq x y z
N GLY A 1 -0.08 4.04 -25.70
CA GLY A 1 0.08 2.67 -25.16
C GLY A 1 -1.10 2.31 -24.29
N LYS A 2 -1.39 1.00 -24.12
CA LYS A 2 -2.46 0.49 -23.24
C LYS A 2 -2.24 0.97 -21.81
N ARG A 3 -3.31 1.24 -21.04
CA ARG A 3 -3.25 1.52 -19.60
C ARG A 3 -4.21 0.58 -18.89
N LEU A 4 -3.80 0.07 -17.72
CA LEU A 4 -4.61 -0.82 -16.91
C LEU A 4 -4.80 -0.20 -15.53
N PRO A 5 -6.05 -0.04 -15.05
CA PRO A 5 -6.29 0.48 -13.72
C PRO A 5 -5.82 -0.52 -12.65
N PRO A 6 -5.23 -0.04 -11.53
CA PRO A 6 -4.84 -0.92 -10.44
C PRO A 6 -6.04 -1.51 -9.71
N SER A 7 -5.90 -2.76 -9.29
CA SER A 7 -6.66 -3.30 -8.16
C SER A 7 -5.93 -2.97 -6.86
N VAL A 8 -6.63 -2.34 -5.91
CA VAL A 8 -6.06 -1.88 -4.65
C VAL A 8 -6.76 -2.56 -3.48
N TYR A 9 -5.97 -3.09 -2.55
CA TYR A 9 -6.46 -3.73 -1.33
C TYR A 9 -5.74 -3.14 -0.13
N LEU A 10 -6.50 -2.68 0.86
CA LEU A 10 -5.96 -2.23 2.14
C LEU A 10 -6.11 -3.38 3.14
N LEU A 11 -4.99 -3.94 3.58
CA LEU A 11 -4.94 -5.01 4.54
C LEU A 11 -4.79 -4.42 5.95
N ALA A 12 -5.66 -4.87 6.86
CA ALA A 12 -5.60 -4.53 8.27
C ALA A 12 -4.35 -5.16 8.92
N PRO A 13 -3.87 -4.60 10.05
CA PRO A 13 -2.82 -5.25 10.83
C PRO A 13 -3.29 -6.64 11.28
N PRO A 14 -2.40 -7.63 11.35
CA PRO A 14 -2.74 -8.94 11.90
C PRO A 14 -3.28 -8.82 13.34
N PRO A 15 -4.20 -9.70 13.77
CA PRO A 15 -4.75 -9.67 15.12
C PRO A 15 -3.68 -9.66 16.21
N GLU A 16 -2.59 -10.38 15.99
CA GLU A 16 -1.46 -10.49 16.92
C GLU A 16 -0.72 -9.15 17.10
N GLU A 17 -0.71 -8.30 16.07
CA GLU A 17 -0.15 -6.95 16.14
C GLU A 17 -1.09 -6.01 16.92
N ILE A 18 -2.40 -6.18 16.75
CA ILE A 18 -3.44 -5.37 17.42
C ILE A 18 -3.51 -5.67 18.92
N SER A 19 -3.48 -6.95 19.31
CA SER A 19 -3.52 -7.37 20.72
C SER A 19 -2.16 -7.41 21.39
N GLY A 20 -1.08 -7.24 20.60
CA GLY A 20 0.29 -7.33 21.08
C GLY A 20 0.75 -6.07 21.84
N PRO A 21 1.94 -6.12 22.46
CA PRO A 21 2.48 -4.99 23.21
C PRO A 21 3.07 -3.88 22.32
N ARG A 22 2.90 -3.97 20.99
CA ARG A 22 3.55 -3.05 20.05
C ARG A 22 2.83 -1.70 20.08
N PRO A 23 3.55 -0.57 20.22
CA PRO A 23 2.94 0.75 20.28
C PRO A 23 2.46 1.26 18.91
N THR A 24 2.79 0.56 17.84
CA THR A 24 2.51 0.95 16.45
C THR A 24 1.88 -0.20 15.68
N LEU A 25 1.00 0.13 14.75
CA LEU A 25 0.35 -0.80 13.85
C LEU A 25 0.77 -0.56 12.40
N SER A 26 0.86 -1.63 11.63
CA SER A 26 1.24 -1.63 10.23
C SER A 26 0.02 -1.83 9.33
N LEU A 27 -0.24 -0.86 8.45
CA LEU A 27 -1.20 -1.03 7.36
C LEU A 27 -0.45 -1.40 6.08
N THR A 28 -0.98 -2.37 5.33
CA THR A 28 -0.38 -2.79 4.07
C THR A 28 -1.32 -2.45 2.91
N CYS A 29 -0.82 -1.68 1.94
CA CYS A 29 -1.52 -1.41 0.68
C CYS A 29 -0.96 -2.33 -0.41
N LEU A 30 -1.78 -3.27 -0.89
CA LEU A 30 -1.43 -4.16 -2.00
C LEU A 30 -2.04 -3.62 -3.30
N VAL A 31 -1.17 -3.32 -4.26
CA VAL A 31 -1.55 -2.80 -5.59
C VAL A 31 -1.12 -3.80 -6.65
N ARG A 32 -2.04 -4.20 -7.54
CA ARG A 32 -1.74 -5.18 -8.60
C ARG A 32 -2.50 -4.94 -9.91
N GLY A 33 -1.97 -5.50 -11.00
CA GLY A 33 -2.66 -5.55 -12.30
C GLY A 33 -2.72 -4.23 -13.06
N PHE A 34 -1.77 -3.33 -12.80
CA PHE A 34 -1.73 -1.99 -13.41
C PHE A 34 -0.62 -1.85 -14.45
N TYR A 35 -0.77 -0.85 -15.31
CA TYR A 35 0.25 -0.46 -16.27
C TYR A 35 0.09 1.04 -16.63
N PRO A 36 1.18 1.82 -16.72
CA PRO A 36 2.59 1.43 -16.58
C PRO A 36 2.97 1.09 -15.12
N GLU A 37 4.15 0.53 -14.94
CA GLU A 37 4.67 -0.01 -13.67
C GLU A 37 4.96 1.05 -12.60
N HIS A 38 4.82 2.32 -12.96
CA HIS A 38 5.04 3.45 -12.08
C HIS A 38 3.73 3.94 -11.47
N LEU A 39 3.69 4.05 -10.14
CA LEU A 39 2.58 4.62 -9.41
C LEU A 39 3.04 5.47 -8.21
N ASP A 40 2.21 6.45 -7.86
CA ASP A 40 2.37 7.27 -6.65
C ASP A 40 1.35 6.83 -5.60
N LEU A 41 1.81 6.53 -4.38
CA LEU A 41 0.97 6.20 -3.24
C LEU A 41 1.00 7.30 -2.19
N HIS A 42 -0.20 7.70 -1.76
CA HIS A 42 -0.39 8.66 -0.69
C HIS A 42 -1.24 8.05 0.41
N TRP A 43 -0.72 8.06 1.63
CA TRP A 43 -1.51 7.71 2.81
C TRP A 43 -2.31 8.92 3.26
N GLN A 44 -3.56 8.68 3.66
CA GLN A 44 -4.40 9.70 4.25
C GLN A 44 -4.97 9.21 5.57
N LYS A 45 -5.05 10.11 6.55
CA LYS A 45 -5.76 9.88 7.80
C LYS A 45 -6.83 10.96 7.94
N ASN A 46 -8.10 10.56 8.03
CA ASN A 46 -9.22 11.51 8.12
C ASN A 46 -9.19 12.59 7.02
N GLN A 47 -8.92 12.17 5.77
CA GLN A 47 -8.80 13.06 4.59
C GLN A 47 -7.57 14.00 4.59
N GLU A 48 -6.69 13.90 5.58
CA GLU A 48 -5.41 14.60 5.62
C GLU A 48 -4.29 13.72 5.06
N THR A 49 -3.58 14.21 4.04
CA THR A 49 -2.44 13.50 3.44
C THR A 49 -1.26 13.45 4.40
N LEU A 50 -0.75 12.25 4.64
CA LEU A 50 0.42 12.00 5.46
C LEU A 50 1.68 12.06 4.59
N GLY A 51 2.50 13.09 4.80
CA GLY A 51 3.85 13.17 4.22
C GLY A 51 3.94 13.21 2.69
N ALA A 52 5.14 12.97 2.17
CA ALA A 52 5.41 12.88 0.74
C ALA A 52 4.95 11.51 0.18
N PRO A 53 4.60 11.43 -1.12
CA PRO A 53 4.28 10.16 -1.76
C PRO A 53 5.38 9.13 -1.56
N THR A 54 4.99 7.91 -1.25
CA THR A 54 5.88 6.76 -1.34
C THR A 54 5.85 6.24 -2.77
N SER A 55 6.96 6.36 -3.50
CA SER A 55 7.12 5.73 -4.81
C SER A 55 7.30 4.22 -4.61
N GLY A 56 6.33 3.44 -5.12
CA GLY A 56 6.43 1.98 -5.14
C GLY A 56 7.01 1.53 -6.46
N ALA A 57 8.13 0.79 -6.44
CA ALA A 57 8.53 -0.05 -7.56
C ALA A 57 7.90 -1.44 -7.36
N SER A 58 7.36 -2.07 -8.41
CA SER A 58 6.92 -3.46 -8.34
C SER A 58 8.12 -4.33 -7.93
N SER A 59 8.17 -4.79 -6.68
CA SER A 59 9.03 -5.90 -6.32
C SER A 59 8.30 -7.16 -6.76
N ASP A 60 8.56 -7.60 -7.99
CA ASP A 60 8.12 -8.92 -8.42
C ASP A 60 8.67 -9.94 -7.42
N LEU A 61 7.79 -10.57 -6.64
CA LEU A 61 8.09 -11.79 -5.91
C LEU A 61 8.23 -12.91 -6.95
N THR A 62 9.33 -12.91 -7.70
CA THR A 62 9.74 -14.08 -8.47
C THR A 62 10.60 -14.97 -7.61
N SER A 63 9.95 -16.03 -7.10
CA SER A 63 10.44 -17.31 -6.56
C SER A 63 11.51 -17.34 -5.48
#